data_AF-A0A246S0P0-F1
#
_entry.id   AF-A0A246S0P0-F1
#
_cell.length_a   1.000
_cell.length_b   1.000
_cell.length_c   1.000
_cell.angle_alpha   90.00
_cell.angle_beta   90.00
_cell.angle_gamma   90.00
#
_symmetry.space_group_name_H-M   'P 1'
#
loop_
_entity.id
_entity.type
_entity.pdbx_description
1 polymer ?
#
loop_
_entity_poly.entity_id
_entity_poly.type
_entity_poly.pdbx_seq_one_letter_code
_entity_poly.pdbx_strand_id
1 'polypeptide(L)'
;MDLTNTEREAIGLCVCLEAVNEIVNHALLDVRKSSKSAGEALVYFKDMVHRSLFIIRFLDFAKEAGDSQLTGVTGSCVDILDNVCANQCLGIDGSACKLEDAVNELKNWLNRNASVKLWLPTLDVNAEIEVSRIEFLKISGNSSKHNISRLTGVSKDIHRILSDHGYDVPIELIPLALEDFQEHLEQNYFIYYATWMAELLNEVRWGIQRYLEPLYATSYKPGNDGFSYRFDYPDGVTQEIAKQWFWRLMNHIRAAPYVDRFHTPNSLKEQSSIEWGL
;
A
#
# COMPACT_ATOMS: atom_id res chain seq x y z
N MET A 1 18.72 14.69 12.20
CA MET A 1 19.48 15.20 11.04
C MET A 1 18.71 16.40 10.52
N ASP A 2 19.39 17.52 10.23
CA ASP A 2 18.70 18.68 9.67
C ASP A 2 18.68 18.55 8.15
N LEU A 3 17.53 18.16 7.61
CA LEU A 3 17.29 17.88 6.19
C LEU A 3 16.31 18.92 5.64
N THR A 4 16.55 19.38 4.42
CA THR A 4 15.61 20.28 3.72
C THR A 4 14.32 19.54 3.34
N ASN A 5 13.26 20.29 2.99
CA ASN A 5 12.02 19.69 2.50
C ASN A 5 12.25 18.90 1.21
N THR A 6 13.08 19.41 0.28
CA THR A 6 13.45 18.72 -0.95
C THR A 6 14.16 17.39 -0.67
N GLU A 7 15.07 17.36 0.32
CA GLU A 7 15.78 16.14 0.72
C GLU A 7 14.83 15.11 1.35
N ARG A 8 13.94 15.56 2.24
CA ARG A 8 12.91 14.71 2.86
C ARG A 8 11.96 14.13 1.84
N GLU A 9 11.55 14.92 0.85
CA GLU A 9 10.70 14.46 -0.24
C GLU A 9 11.39 13.40 -1.09
N ALA A 10 12.67 13.60 -1.46
CA ALA A 10 13.46 12.62 -2.21
C ALA A 10 13.57 11.29 -1.44
N ILE A 11 13.85 11.35 -0.14
CA ILE A 11 13.94 10.17 0.72
C ILE A 11 12.57 9.49 0.83
N GLY A 12 11.52 10.25 1.13
CA GLY A 12 10.15 9.75 1.28
C GLY A 12 9.64 9.04 0.02
N LEU A 13 9.82 9.65 -1.14
CA LEU A 13 9.46 9.03 -2.43
C LEU A 13 10.24 7.76 -2.71
N CYS A 14 11.55 7.72 -2.38
CA CYS A 14 12.35 6.51 -2.53
C CYS A 14 11.83 5.38 -1.63
N VAL A 15 11.54 5.69 -0.37
CA VAL A 15 10.98 4.72 0.59
C VAL A 15 9.63 4.18 0.11
N CYS A 16 8.73 5.06 -0.32
CA CYS A 16 7.41 4.67 -0.80
C CYS A 16 7.49 3.82 -2.06
N LEU A 17 8.33 4.21 -3.03
CA LEU A 17 8.50 3.48 -4.28
C LEU A 17 9.06 2.08 -4.05
N GLU A 18 10.03 1.93 -3.15
CA GLU A 18 10.58 0.63 -2.78
C GLU A 18 9.57 -0.23 -2.04
N ALA A 19 8.80 0.34 -1.12
CA ALA A 19 7.74 -0.38 -0.43
C ALA A 19 6.66 -0.89 -1.43
N VAL A 20 6.24 -0.07 -2.39
CA VAL A 20 5.29 -0.51 -3.43
C VAL A 20 5.90 -1.57 -4.34
N ASN A 21 7.19 -1.47 -4.69
CA ASN A 21 7.88 -2.51 -5.47
C ASN A 21 7.92 -3.85 -4.74
N GLU A 22 8.07 -3.85 -3.41
CA GLU A 22 7.98 -5.07 -2.62
C GLU A 22 6.54 -5.65 -2.58
N ILE A 23 5.50 -4.87 -2.83
CA ILE A 23 4.11 -5.37 -2.85
C ILE A 23 3.70 -5.81 -4.27
N VAL A 24 3.97 -4.99 -5.28
CA VAL A 24 3.51 -5.16 -6.67
C VAL A 24 4.66 -5.65 -7.54
N ASN A 25 4.91 -6.95 -7.51
CA ASN A 25 5.94 -7.60 -8.32
C ASN A 25 5.57 -8.99 -8.80
N HIS A 26 6.29 -9.45 -9.83
CA HIS A 26 6.07 -10.77 -10.47
C HIS A 26 6.45 -11.96 -9.59
N ALA A 27 7.11 -11.75 -8.45
CA ALA A 27 7.36 -12.83 -7.49
C ALA A 27 6.14 -13.09 -6.60
N LEU A 28 5.41 -12.03 -6.21
CA LEU A 28 4.18 -12.14 -5.43
C LEU A 28 2.93 -12.35 -6.29
N LEU A 29 2.89 -11.70 -7.46
CA LEU A 29 1.69 -11.57 -8.28
C LEU A 29 1.88 -12.21 -9.66
N ASP A 30 0.89 -13.00 -10.07
CA ASP A 30 0.69 -13.41 -11.46
C ASP A 30 -0.41 -12.54 -12.08
N VAL A 31 0.01 -11.55 -12.87
CA VAL A 31 -0.89 -10.59 -13.54
C VAL A 31 -1.25 -11.10 -14.93
N ARG A 32 -2.49 -11.57 -15.09
CA ARG A 32 -3.00 -12.16 -16.34
C ARG A 32 -3.91 -11.18 -17.06
N LYS A 33 -3.43 -10.65 -18.18
CA LYS A 33 -4.21 -9.74 -19.04
C LYS A 33 -5.43 -10.47 -19.63
N SER A 34 -6.57 -9.80 -19.63
CA SER A 34 -7.80 -10.31 -20.24
C SER A 34 -7.65 -10.34 -21.76
N SER A 35 -8.04 -11.44 -22.38
CA SER A 35 -8.14 -11.53 -23.84
C SER A 35 -9.40 -10.87 -24.40
N LYS A 36 -10.38 -10.57 -23.53
CA LYS A 36 -11.70 -10.06 -23.92
C LYS A 36 -11.85 -8.54 -23.78
N SER A 37 -11.08 -7.93 -22.89
CA SER A 37 -11.15 -6.50 -22.59
C SER A 37 -9.76 -5.89 -22.60
N ALA A 38 -9.53 -4.91 -23.47
CA ALA A 38 -8.23 -4.26 -23.58
C ALA A 38 -7.88 -3.52 -22.28
N GLY A 39 -6.69 -3.78 -21.75
CA GLY A 39 -6.18 -3.13 -20.53
C GLY A 39 -6.66 -3.75 -19.22
N GLU A 40 -7.64 -4.66 -19.22
CA GLU A 40 -8.04 -5.38 -18.01
C GLU A 40 -7.06 -6.51 -17.68
N ALA A 41 -6.85 -6.77 -16.39
CA ALA A 41 -6.12 -7.94 -15.92
C ALA A 41 -6.72 -8.51 -14.64
N LEU A 42 -6.36 -9.76 -14.34
CA LEU A 42 -6.66 -10.44 -13.09
C LEU A 42 -5.33 -10.73 -12.37
N VAL A 43 -5.33 -10.55 -11.06
CA VAL A 43 -4.19 -10.87 -10.20
C VAL A 43 -4.44 -12.17 -9.47
N TYR A 44 -3.47 -13.07 -9.55
CA TYR A 44 -3.45 -14.32 -8.82
C TYR A 44 -2.23 -14.37 -7.90
N PHE A 45 -2.42 -14.96 -6.73
CA PHE A 45 -1.31 -15.36 -5.86
C PHE A 45 -0.95 -16.81 -6.15
N LYS A 46 0.33 -17.15 -6.05
CA LYS A 46 0.81 -18.52 -6.23
C LYS A 46 0.24 -19.48 -5.19
N ASP A 47 0.19 -19.03 -3.94
CA ASP A 47 -0.31 -19.79 -2.79
C ASP A 47 -0.68 -18.83 -1.64
N MET A 48 -1.12 -19.40 -0.52
CA MET A 48 -1.49 -18.65 0.69
C MET A 48 -0.33 -17.82 1.27
N VAL A 49 0.91 -18.27 1.15
CA VAL A 49 2.08 -17.58 1.73
C VAL A 49 2.34 -16.28 0.97
N HIS A 50 2.25 -16.30 -0.36
CA HIS A 50 2.41 -15.11 -1.19
C HIS A 50 1.27 -14.11 -0.94
N ARG A 51 0.03 -14.61 -0.75
CA ARG A 51 -1.12 -13.77 -0.37
C ARG A 51 -0.92 -13.11 0.99
N SER A 52 -0.56 -13.87 2.03
CA SER A 52 -0.31 -13.32 3.36
C SER A 52 0.84 -12.30 3.33
N LEU A 53 1.91 -12.57 2.58
CA LEU A 53 3.02 -11.64 2.42
C LEU A 53 2.60 -10.34 1.71
N PHE A 54 1.75 -10.42 0.69
CA PHE A 54 1.16 -9.23 0.05
C PHE A 54 0.38 -8.40 1.06
N ILE A 55 -0.48 -9.03 1.86
CA ILE A 55 -1.31 -8.33 2.86
C ILE A 55 -0.45 -7.71 3.97
N ILE A 56 0.58 -8.42 4.47
CA ILE A 56 1.54 -7.88 5.45
C ILE A 56 2.22 -6.63 4.89
N ARG A 57 2.77 -6.71 3.66
CA ARG A 57 3.49 -5.60 3.05
C ARG A 57 2.56 -4.43 2.74
N PHE A 58 1.31 -4.71 2.35
CA PHE A 58 0.31 -3.67 2.14
C PHE A 58 -0.07 -2.97 3.45
N LEU A 59 -0.23 -3.71 4.56
CA LEU A 59 -0.43 -3.12 5.87
C LEU A 59 0.75 -2.23 6.27
N ASP A 60 1.98 -2.71 6.11
CA ASP A 60 3.20 -1.96 6.41
C ASP A 60 3.26 -0.64 5.61
N PHE A 61 2.85 -0.67 4.33
CA PHE A 61 2.77 0.52 3.49
C PHE A 61 1.65 1.49 3.89
N ALA A 62 0.46 0.95 4.21
CA ALA A 62 -0.75 1.74 4.39
C ALA A 62 -0.92 2.32 5.80
N LYS A 63 -0.33 1.69 6.83
CA LYS A 63 -0.63 2.05 8.22
C LYS A 63 0.57 2.11 9.16
N GLU A 64 1.58 1.27 8.97
CA GLU A 64 2.72 1.23 9.89
C GLU A 64 3.62 2.45 9.70
N ALA A 65 4.03 3.07 10.81
CA ALA A 65 4.81 4.29 10.78
C ALA A 65 6.31 4.01 10.58
N GLY A 66 6.94 4.80 9.72
CA GLY A 66 8.39 4.84 9.58
C GLY A 66 9.07 5.76 10.60
N ASP A 67 10.39 5.89 10.48
CA ASP A 67 11.15 6.89 11.25
C ASP A 67 10.92 8.30 10.68
N SER A 68 10.18 9.13 11.40
CA SER A 68 9.88 10.49 10.99
C SER A 68 11.09 11.41 10.97
N GLN A 69 12.21 11.04 11.61
CA GLN A 69 13.47 11.78 11.47
C GLN A 69 14.07 11.65 10.08
N LEU A 70 13.75 10.58 9.35
CA LEU A 70 14.24 10.30 8.01
C LEU A 70 13.37 10.96 6.93
N THR A 71 12.06 10.90 7.09
CA THR A 71 11.09 11.36 6.07
C THR A 71 10.47 12.72 6.37
N GLY A 72 10.58 13.22 7.61
CA GLY A 72 9.90 14.42 8.08
C GLY A 72 8.41 14.26 8.33
N VAL A 73 7.86 13.06 8.14
CA VAL A 73 6.43 12.75 8.30
C VAL A 73 6.27 11.68 9.36
N THR A 74 5.45 11.96 10.37
CA THR A 74 5.02 10.95 11.34
C THR A 74 3.84 10.20 10.75
N GLY A 75 4.09 9.03 10.15
CA GLY A 75 3.04 8.23 9.53
C GLY A 75 3.57 7.14 8.60
N SER A 76 2.63 6.56 7.88
CA SER A 76 2.82 5.51 6.88
C SER A 76 3.35 6.06 5.55
N CYS A 77 3.61 5.16 4.59
CA CYS A 77 3.95 5.58 3.22
C CYS A 77 2.80 6.37 2.58
N VAL A 78 1.54 6.05 2.91
CA VAL A 78 0.38 6.82 2.42
C VAL A 78 0.43 8.26 2.94
N ASP A 79 0.78 8.46 4.21
CA ASP A 79 0.92 9.80 4.80
C ASP A 79 2.09 10.58 4.20
N ILE A 80 3.21 9.89 3.90
CA ILE A 80 4.36 10.47 3.21
C ILE A 80 3.96 10.94 1.81
N LEU A 81 3.24 10.11 1.04
CA LEU A 81 2.80 10.47 -0.30
C LEU A 81 1.78 11.61 -0.29
N ASP A 82 0.89 11.66 0.69
CA ASP A 82 -0.03 12.79 0.89
C ASP A 82 0.73 14.09 1.14
N ASN A 83 1.80 14.03 1.95
CA ASN A 83 2.68 15.17 2.19
C ASN A 83 3.44 15.61 0.93
N VAL A 84 3.92 14.66 0.12
CA VAL A 84 4.56 14.96 -1.18
C VAL A 84 3.57 15.68 -2.09
N CYS A 85 2.35 15.16 -2.21
CA CYS A 85 1.29 15.77 -3.03
C CYS A 85 0.95 17.21 -2.59
N ALA A 86 1.03 17.50 -1.29
CA ALA A 86 0.75 18.84 -0.78
C ALA A 86 1.90 19.86 -0.99
N ASN A 87 3.17 19.42 -0.97
CA ASN A 87 4.33 20.32 -0.97
C ASN A 87 5.06 20.41 -2.32
N GLN A 88 5.11 19.28 -3.05
CA GLN A 88 5.61 19.17 -4.42
C GLN A 88 7.00 19.80 -4.68
N CYS A 89 7.96 19.64 -3.76
CA CYS A 89 9.30 20.27 -3.86
C CYS A 89 10.10 19.75 -5.06
N LEU A 90 9.87 18.51 -5.50
CA LEU A 90 10.51 17.89 -6.67
C LEU A 90 9.63 17.93 -7.92
N GLY A 91 8.42 18.49 -7.83
CA GLY A 91 7.45 18.56 -8.91
C GLY A 91 7.85 19.62 -9.94
N ILE A 92 7.67 19.31 -11.22
CA ILE A 92 7.90 20.24 -12.32
C ILE A 92 6.63 20.30 -13.17
N ASP A 93 6.22 21.51 -13.53
CA ASP A 93 5.09 21.79 -14.45
C ASP A 93 3.77 21.08 -14.07
N GLY A 94 3.49 20.94 -12.77
CA GLY A 94 2.26 20.32 -12.29
C GLY A 94 2.21 18.80 -12.46
N SER A 95 3.36 18.13 -12.50
CA SER A 95 3.48 16.68 -12.63
C SER A 95 2.78 15.86 -11.53
N ALA A 96 2.37 16.50 -10.43
CA ALA A 96 1.77 15.85 -9.26
C ALA A 96 0.36 15.30 -9.49
N CYS A 97 -0.41 15.83 -10.45
CA CYS A 97 -1.84 15.48 -10.60
C CYS A 97 -2.10 13.97 -10.67
N LYS A 98 -1.25 13.20 -11.36
CA LYS A 98 -1.43 11.73 -11.45
C LYS A 98 -1.04 10.97 -10.19
N LEU A 99 -0.10 11.50 -9.40
CA LEU A 99 0.22 10.94 -8.09
C LEU A 99 -0.90 11.25 -7.09
N GLU A 100 -1.39 12.49 -7.09
CA GLU A 100 -2.53 12.93 -6.28
C GLU A 100 -3.77 12.06 -6.52
N ASP A 101 -4.16 11.87 -7.78
CA ASP A 101 -5.30 11.01 -8.16
C ASP A 101 -5.14 9.60 -7.55
N ALA A 102 -3.97 8.97 -7.74
CA ALA A 102 -3.72 7.60 -7.29
C ALA A 102 -3.69 7.48 -5.76
N VAL A 103 -3.07 8.43 -5.06
CA VAL A 103 -3.00 8.46 -3.60
C VAL A 103 -4.40 8.67 -3.01
N ASN A 104 -5.19 9.56 -3.60
CA ASN A 104 -6.56 9.82 -3.17
C ASN A 104 -7.46 8.60 -3.40
N GLU A 105 -7.38 7.93 -4.55
CA GLU A 105 -8.12 6.70 -4.80
C GLU A 105 -7.77 5.59 -3.81
N LEU A 106 -6.48 5.39 -3.51
CA LEU A 106 -6.04 4.42 -2.52
C LEU A 106 -6.55 4.78 -1.11
N LYS A 107 -6.42 6.03 -0.68
CA LYS A 107 -6.91 6.51 0.62
C LYS A 107 -8.42 6.34 0.74
N ASN A 108 -9.17 6.70 -0.28
CA ASN A 108 -10.62 6.55 -0.31
C ASN A 108 -11.03 5.08 -0.22
N TRP A 109 -10.31 4.18 -0.89
CA TRP A 109 -10.56 2.76 -0.80
C TRP A 109 -10.27 2.22 0.60
N LEU A 110 -9.15 2.59 1.22
CA LEU A 110 -8.72 2.17 2.56
C LEU A 110 -9.66 2.66 3.67
N ASN A 111 -10.12 3.91 3.56
CA ASN A 111 -10.95 4.55 4.59
C ASN A 111 -12.46 4.29 4.42
N ARG A 112 -12.87 3.62 3.34
CA ARG A 112 -14.27 3.24 3.16
C ARG A 112 -14.64 2.19 4.21
N ASN A 113 -15.76 2.44 4.89
CA ASN A 113 -16.39 1.43 5.74
C ASN A 113 -17.01 0.31 4.89
N ALA A 114 -16.89 -0.91 5.37
CA ALA A 114 -17.50 -2.09 4.80
C ALA A 114 -18.21 -2.87 5.90
N SER A 115 -19.51 -3.16 5.68
CA SER A 115 -20.28 -4.07 6.53
C SER A 115 -20.02 -5.51 6.08
N VAL A 116 -19.49 -6.34 6.98
CA VAL A 116 -19.18 -7.75 6.73
C VAL A 116 -19.87 -8.67 7.73
N LYS A 117 -20.26 -9.85 7.26
CA LYS A 117 -20.80 -10.92 8.11
C LYS A 117 -19.73 -11.97 8.37
N LEU A 118 -19.50 -12.23 9.66
CA LEU A 118 -18.49 -13.16 10.14
C LEU A 118 -19.15 -14.22 11.00
N TRP A 119 -19.01 -15.48 10.59
CA TRP A 119 -19.28 -16.60 11.47
C TRP A 119 -18.01 -16.91 12.27
N LEU A 120 -18.06 -16.69 13.59
CA LEU A 120 -16.97 -16.91 14.53
C LEU A 120 -17.28 -18.13 15.40
N PRO A 121 -17.14 -19.36 14.86
CA PRO A 121 -17.52 -20.60 15.57
C PRO A 121 -16.78 -20.77 16.89
N THR A 122 -15.56 -20.26 17.01
CA THR A 122 -14.78 -20.36 18.25
C THR A 122 -15.44 -19.59 19.41
N LEU A 123 -16.23 -18.56 19.09
CA LEU A 123 -16.97 -17.74 20.04
C LEU A 123 -18.47 -18.04 20.06
N ASP A 124 -18.96 -18.89 19.15
CA ASP A 124 -20.40 -19.08 18.87
C ASP A 124 -21.12 -17.75 18.52
N VAL A 125 -20.44 -16.89 17.74
CA VAL A 125 -20.94 -15.56 17.38
C VAL A 125 -21.14 -15.46 15.86
N ASN A 126 -22.34 -15.05 15.45
CA ASN A 126 -22.61 -14.59 14.10
C ASN A 126 -22.60 -13.05 14.10
N ALA A 127 -21.45 -12.48 13.73
CA ALA A 127 -21.19 -11.06 13.83
C ALA A 127 -21.51 -10.33 12.51
N GLU A 128 -22.19 -9.20 12.59
CA GLU A 128 -22.27 -8.20 11.54
C GLU A 128 -21.51 -6.96 12.03
N ILE A 129 -20.39 -6.64 11.38
CA ILE A 129 -19.52 -5.55 11.77
C ILE A 129 -19.28 -4.60 10.60
N GLU A 130 -19.31 -3.30 10.87
CA GLU A 130 -18.99 -2.23 9.94
C GLU A 130 -17.75 -1.47 10.44
N VAL A 131 -16.64 -1.65 9.74
CA VAL A 131 -15.39 -0.92 10.02
C VAL A 131 -14.70 -0.54 8.71
N SER A 132 -13.69 0.32 8.81
CA SER A 132 -12.90 0.73 7.65
C SER A 132 -12.10 -0.45 7.06
N ARG A 133 -11.86 -0.46 5.75
CA ARG A 133 -11.02 -1.50 5.11
C ARG A 133 -9.61 -1.55 5.69
N ILE A 134 -9.07 -0.42 6.13
CA ILE A 134 -7.78 -0.35 6.80
C ILE A 134 -7.78 -1.05 8.17
N GLU A 135 -8.90 -1.06 8.90
CA GLU A 135 -9.04 -1.86 10.13
C GLU A 135 -9.06 -3.36 9.83
N PHE A 136 -9.76 -3.80 8.77
CA PHE A 136 -9.66 -5.19 8.31
C PHE A 136 -8.24 -5.56 7.87
N LEU A 137 -7.56 -4.65 7.17
CA LEU A 137 -6.19 -4.86 6.71
C LEU A 137 -5.24 -5.00 7.92
N LYS A 138 -5.46 -4.20 8.96
CA LYS A 138 -4.71 -4.27 10.23
C LYS A 138 -4.91 -5.60 10.93
N ILE A 139 -6.15 -6.09 11.02
CA ILE A 139 -6.46 -7.39 11.64
C ILE A 139 -5.74 -8.50 10.87
N SER A 140 -5.99 -8.59 9.56
CA SER A 140 -5.42 -9.66 8.73
C SER A 140 -3.90 -9.60 8.63
N GLY A 141 -3.32 -8.43 8.34
CA GLY A 141 -1.88 -8.28 8.18
C GLY A 141 -1.11 -8.59 9.46
N ASN A 142 -1.59 -8.14 10.63
CA ASN A 142 -0.93 -8.46 11.90
C ASN A 142 -1.08 -9.94 12.26
N SER A 143 -2.26 -10.53 12.06
CA SER A 143 -2.49 -11.97 12.29
C SER A 143 -1.55 -12.83 11.42
N SER A 144 -1.30 -12.44 10.18
CA SER A 144 -0.33 -13.10 9.29
C SER A 144 1.15 -12.84 9.67
N LYS A 145 1.48 -11.69 10.27
CA LYS A 145 2.86 -11.25 10.60
C LYS A 145 3.38 -11.80 11.93
N HIS A 146 2.48 -12.07 12.87
CA HIS A 146 2.84 -12.28 14.28
C HIS A 146 2.34 -13.61 14.81
N ASN A 147 3.08 -14.18 15.75
CA ASN A 147 2.57 -15.29 16.56
C ASN A 147 1.56 -14.78 17.58
N ILE A 148 0.73 -15.70 18.11
CA ILE A 148 -0.38 -15.36 19.00
C ILE A 148 0.02 -14.52 20.22
N SER A 149 1.24 -14.72 20.76
CA SER A 149 1.73 -13.98 21.92
C SER A 149 2.00 -12.49 21.64
N ARG A 150 2.10 -12.09 20.37
CA ARG A 150 2.31 -10.70 19.93
C ARG A 150 1.02 -10.04 19.41
N LEU A 151 -0.11 -10.74 19.45
CA LEU A 151 -1.42 -10.27 18.93
C LEU A 151 -2.33 -9.66 20.00
N THR A 152 -1.79 -9.22 21.13
CA THR A 152 -2.58 -8.57 22.19
C THR A 152 -3.20 -7.25 21.72
N GLY A 153 -2.52 -6.51 20.83
CA GLY A 153 -3.07 -5.31 20.20
C GLY A 153 -4.26 -5.62 19.30
N VAL A 154 -4.10 -6.57 18.38
CA VAL A 154 -5.18 -7.03 17.48
C VAL A 154 -6.36 -7.58 18.27
N SER A 155 -6.11 -8.34 19.34
CA SER A 155 -7.17 -8.88 20.19
C SER A 155 -7.99 -7.77 20.86
N LYS A 156 -7.33 -6.69 21.32
CA LYS A 156 -8.03 -5.51 21.86
C LYS A 156 -8.86 -4.80 20.80
N ASP A 157 -8.33 -4.67 19.58
CA ASP A 157 -9.06 -4.06 18.47
C ASP A 157 -10.30 -4.87 18.11
N ILE A 158 -10.16 -6.18 17.96
CA ILE A 158 -11.29 -7.09 17.68
C ILE A 158 -12.32 -7.04 18.81
N HIS A 159 -11.89 -7.10 20.07
CA HIS A 159 -12.79 -6.99 21.22
C HIS A 159 -13.60 -5.70 21.16
N ARG A 160 -12.92 -4.56 20.95
CA ARG A 160 -13.56 -3.25 20.79
C ARG A 160 -14.57 -3.27 19.65
N ILE A 161 -14.18 -3.75 18.46
CA ILE A 161 -15.06 -3.80 17.29
C ILE A 161 -16.31 -4.63 17.59
N LEU A 162 -16.16 -5.82 18.18
CA LEU A 162 -17.30 -6.65 18.55
C LEU A 162 -18.22 -5.95 19.58
N SER A 163 -17.64 -5.33 20.61
CA SER A 163 -18.41 -4.59 21.62
C SER A 163 -19.13 -3.37 21.05
N ASP A 164 -18.48 -2.61 20.17
CA ASP A 164 -19.06 -1.46 19.47
C ASP A 164 -20.28 -1.87 18.61
N HIS A 165 -20.33 -3.13 18.18
CA HIS A 165 -21.43 -3.73 17.42
C HIS A 165 -22.40 -4.56 18.27
N GLY A 166 -22.31 -4.47 19.61
CA GLY A 166 -23.26 -5.09 20.53
C GLY A 166 -22.99 -6.56 20.88
N TYR A 167 -21.80 -7.09 20.54
CA TYR A 167 -21.38 -8.44 20.91
C TYR A 167 -20.57 -8.41 22.21
N ASP A 168 -21.10 -9.08 23.24
CA ASP A 168 -20.46 -9.21 24.55
C ASP A 168 -19.58 -10.48 24.58
N VAL A 169 -18.32 -10.32 24.18
CA VAL A 169 -17.33 -11.41 24.18
C VAL A 169 -16.18 -11.04 25.13
N PRO A 170 -15.87 -11.86 26.14
CA PRO A 170 -14.72 -11.64 27.01
C PRO A 170 -13.40 -11.55 26.23
N ILE A 171 -12.57 -10.56 26.54
CA ILE A 171 -11.33 -10.28 25.80
C ILE A 171 -10.35 -11.47 25.79
N GLU A 172 -10.35 -12.27 26.86
CA GLU A 172 -9.54 -13.48 27.01
C GLU A 172 -9.88 -14.59 26.01
N LEU A 173 -11.08 -14.57 25.43
CA LEU A 173 -11.50 -15.53 24.40
C LEU A 173 -11.13 -15.08 22.99
N ILE A 174 -10.89 -13.79 22.77
CA ILE A 174 -10.59 -13.23 21.44
C ILE A 174 -9.37 -13.88 20.76
N PRO A 175 -8.25 -14.16 21.47
CA PRO A 175 -7.12 -14.84 20.84
C PRO A 175 -7.47 -16.20 20.22
N LEU A 176 -8.51 -16.89 20.72
CA LEU A 176 -8.95 -18.17 20.19
C LEU A 176 -9.65 -18.01 18.83
N ALA A 177 -10.30 -16.87 18.59
CA ALA A 177 -11.07 -16.60 17.38
C ALA A 177 -10.26 -15.97 16.23
N LEU A 178 -8.96 -15.75 16.42
CA LEU A 178 -8.13 -15.07 15.41
C LEU A 178 -8.10 -15.84 14.08
N GLU A 179 -8.14 -17.17 14.12
CA GLU A 179 -8.21 -18.01 12.92
C GLU A 179 -9.54 -17.83 12.19
N ASP A 180 -10.67 -17.71 12.90
CA ASP A 180 -11.99 -17.43 12.30
C ASP A 180 -11.96 -16.08 11.52
N PHE A 181 -11.38 -15.04 12.12
CA PHE A 181 -11.19 -13.75 11.43
C PHE A 181 -10.27 -13.87 10.21
N GLN A 182 -9.18 -14.62 10.33
CA GLN A 182 -8.25 -14.81 9.22
C GLN A 182 -8.90 -15.54 8.05
N GLU A 183 -9.70 -16.57 8.32
CA GLU A 183 -10.45 -17.29 7.28
C GLU A 183 -11.34 -16.33 6.49
N HIS A 184 -12.20 -15.57 7.17
CA HIS A 184 -13.10 -14.64 6.49
C HIS A 184 -12.36 -13.52 5.75
N LEU A 185 -11.40 -12.87 6.41
CA LEU A 185 -10.73 -11.70 5.84
C LEU A 185 -9.73 -12.07 4.74
N GLU A 186 -8.87 -13.07 4.94
CA GLU A 186 -7.86 -13.40 3.91
C GLU A 186 -8.41 -14.27 2.79
N GLN A 187 -9.30 -15.22 3.11
CA GLN A 187 -9.74 -16.22 2.15
C GLN A 187 -11.01 -15.82 1.40
N ASN A 188 -11.78 -14.84 1.90
CA ASN A 188 -12.99 -14.36 1.23
C ASN A 188 -12.90 -12.87 0.88
N TYR A 189 -12.59 -11.99 1.85
CA TYR A 189 -12.61 -10.55 1.64
C TYR A 189 -11.46 -10.06 0.73
N PHE A 190 -10.23 -10.24 1.16
CA PHE A 190 -9.05 -9.71 0.49
C PHE A 190 -8.69 -10.47 -0.78
N ILE A 191 -9.07 -11.74 -0.91
CA ILE A 191 -8.88 -12.46 -2.18
C ILE A 191 -9.77 -11.88 -3.29
N TYR A 192 -11.02 -11.50 -2.96
CA TYR A 192 -11.94 -10.87 -3.92
C TYR A 192 -11.36 -9.53 -4.40
N TYR A 193 -10.84 -8.73 -3.46
CA TYR A 193 -10.26 -7.42 -3.76
C TYR A 193 -8.81 -7.45 -4.24
N ALA A 194 -8.17 -8.62 -4.37
CA ALA A 194 -6.75 -8.75 -4.68
C ALA A 194 -6.33 -7.99 -5.94
N THR A 195 -7.13 -8.11 -7.01
CA THR A 195 -6.85 -7.43 -8.28
C THR A 195 -6.98 -5.91 -8.11
N TRP A 196 -8.00 -5.43 -7.40
CA TRP A 196 -8.21 -4.01 -7.18
C TRP A 196 -7.14 -3.39 -6.27
N MET A 197 -6.75 -4.07 -5.19
CA MET A 197 -5.65 -3.62 -4.33
C MET A 197 -4.34 -3.50 -5.11
N ALA A 198 -4.03 -4.49 -5.95
CA ALA A 198 -2.84 -4.46 -6.79
C ALA A 198 -2.90 -3.34 -7.84
N GLU A 199 -4.07 -3.07 -8.44
CA GLU A 199 -4.27 -1.92 -9.33
C GLU A 199 -4.01 -0.59 -8.60
N LEU A 200 -4.61 -0.37 -7.43
CA LEU A 200 -4.46 0.87 -6.66
C LEU A 200 -2.99 1.13 -6.29
N LEU A 201 -2.29 0.11 -5.80
CA LEU A 201 -0.87 0.21 -5.48
C LEU A 201 0.00 0.42 -6.73
N ASN A 202 -0.35 -0.23 -7.85
CA ASN A 202 0.37 -0.05 -9.11
C ASN A 202 0.18 1.37 -9.66
N GLU A 203 -1.02 1.95 -9.54
CA GLU A 203 -1.27 3.33 -9.95
C GLU A 203 -0.50 4.32 -9.06
N VAL A 204 -0.30 4.05 -7.77
CA VAL A 204 0.63 4.85 -6.93
C VAL A 204 2.06 4.80 -7.49
N ARG A 205 2.56 3.61 -7.83
CA ARG A 205 3.91 3.47 -8.44
C ARG A 205 4.03 4.24 -9.75
N TRP A 206 3.03 4.12 -10.63
CA TRP A 206 3.00 4.88 -11.89
C TRP A 206 2.82 6.38 -11.67
N GLY A 207 2.11 6.78 -10.62
CA GLY A 207 2.00 8.16 -10.15
C GLY A 207 3.36 8.74 -9.78
N ILE A 208 4.16 8.01 -8.97
CA ILE A 208 5.52 8.41 -8.60
C ILE A 208 6.42 8.51 -9.85
N GLN A 209 6.32 7.54 -10.77
CA GLN A 209 7.07 7.57 -12.03
C GLN A 209 6.80 8.86 -12.81
N ARG A 210 5.52 9.20 -13.03
CA ARG A 210 5.10 10.38 -13.79
C ARG A 210 5.44 11.69 -13.08
N TYR A 211 5.34 11.70 -11.75
CA TYR A 211 5.68 12.86 -10.95
C TYR A 211 7.15 13.27 -11.14
N LEU A 212 8.05 12.29 -11.18
CA LEU A 212 9.50 12.50 -11.23
C LEU A 212 10.10 12.45 -12.64
N GLU A 213 9.36 12.00 -13.65
CA GLU A 213 9.85 11.89 -15.03
C GLU A 213 10.39 13.22 -15.61
N PRO A 214 9.73 14.39 -15.42
CA PRO A 214 10.29 15.66 -15.85
C PRO A 214 11.59 16.04 -15.13
N LEU A 215 11.68 15.77 -13.82
CA LEU A 215 12.89 16.01 -13.04
C LEU A 215 14.02 15.08 -13.48
N TYR A 216 13.71 13.81 -13.74
CA TYR A 216 14.66 12.86 -14.31
C TYR A 216 15.20 13.34 -15.66
N ALA A 217 14.32 13.81 -16.56
CA ALA A 217 14.71 14.29 -17.88
C ALA A 217 15.68 15.48 -17.83
N THR A 218 15.53 16.37 -16.85
CA THR A 218 16.40 17.55 -16.68
C THR A 218 17.68 17.23 -15.91
N SER A 219 17.63 16.31 -14.93
CA SER A 219 18.76 15.93 -14.08
C SER A 219 19.71 14.92 -14.71
N TYR A 220 19.21 14.00 -15.54
CA TYR A 220 20.04 12.96 -16.16
C TYR A 220 21.07 13.55 -17.14
N LYS A 221 22.34 13.18 -16.96
CA LYS A 221 23.45 13.53 -17.86
C LYS A 221 24.16 12.26 -18.30
N PRO A 222 24.02 11.82 -19.56
CA PRO A 222 24.79 10.70 -20.08
C PRO A 222 26.27 11.09 -20.14
N GLY A 223 27.14 10.13 -19.84
CA GLY A 223 28.58 10.28 -20.04
C GLY A 223 28.96 10.09 -21.50
N ASN A 224 30.16 10.55 -21.86
CA ASN A 224 30.66 10.49 -23.23
C ASN A 224 31.03 9.08 -23.69
N ASP A 225 31.17 8.14 -22.77
CA ASP A 225 31.53 6.74 -23.03
C ASP A 225 30.32 5.84 -23.34
N GLY A 226 29.09 6.38 -23.25
CA GLY A 226 27.85 5.65 -23.49
C GLY A 226 27.46 4.66 -22.37
N PHE A 227 28.25 4.55 -21.30
CA PHE A 227 28.00 3.63 -20.19
C PHE A 227 27.83 4.37 -18.86
N SER A 228 28.62 5.42 -18.65
CA SER A 228 28.53 6.25 -17.47
C SER A 228 27.39 7.25 -17.59
N TYR A 229 26.86 7.67 -16.44
CA TYR A 229 25.91 8.76 -16.35
C TYR A 229 26.03 9.38 -14.97
N ARG A 230 25.47 10.58 -14.83
CA ARG A 230 25.25 11.23 -13.53
C ARG A 230 23.87 11.87 -13.48
N PHE A 231 23.50 12.26 -12.28
CA PHE A 231 22.37 13.15 -12.04
C PHE A 231 22.90 14.48 -11.51
N ASP A 232 22.46 15.57 -12.12
CA ASP A 232 22.58 16.88 -11.50
C ASP A 232 21.53 16.98 -10.38
N TYR A 233 21.95 17.38 -9.19
CA TYR A 233 21.06 17.44 -8.03
C TYR A 233 20.22 18.72 -8.05
N PRO A 234 18.92 18.65 -7.73
CA PRO A 234 18.08 19.84 -7.65
C PRO A 234 18.47 20.72 -6.46
N ASP A 235 18.09 21.99 -6.52
CA ASP A 235 18.29 22.93 -5.43
C ASP A 235 17.67 22.40 -4.13
N GLY A 236 18.41 22.52 -3.04
CA GLY A 236 18.02 22.01 -1.72
C GLY A 236 18.51 20.60 -1.41
N VAL A 237 18.99 19.81 -2.38
CA VAL A 237 19.65 18.52 -2.13
C VAL A 237 21.16 18.73 -1.97
N THR A 238 21.59 18.90 -0.72
CA THR A 238 22.94 19.33 -0.36
C THR A 238 23.69 18.30 0.45
N GLN A 239 23.00 17.62 1.38
CA GLN A 239 23.55 16.63 2.28
C GLN A 239 23.97 15.37 1.51
N GLU A 240 25.12 14.81 1.87
CA GLU A 240 25.67 13.67 1.13
C GLU A 240 24.74 12.45 1.17
N ILE A 241 24.16 12.16 2.33
CA ILE A 241 23.19 11.07 2.45
C ILE A 241 21.94 11.30 1.59
N ALA A 242 21.45 12.54 1.50
CA ALA A 242 20.28 12.86 0.69
C ALA A 242 20.59 12.76 -0.81
N LYS A 243 21.82 13.09 -1.23
CA LYS A 243 22.29 12.83 -2.60
C LYS A 243 22.29 11.36 -2.95
N GLN A 244 22.70 10.49 -2.03
CA GLN A 244 22.64 9.03 -2.24
C GLN A 244 21.20 8.53 -2.39
N TRP A 245 20.27 9.03 -1.57
CA TRP A 245 18.84 8.72 -1.71
C TRP A 245 18.24 9.24 -3.01
N PHE A 246 18.55 10.47 -3.40
CA PHE A 246 18.13 11.05 -4.67
C PHE A 246 18.67 10.23 -5.85
N TRP A 247 19.94 9.88 -5.83
CA TRP A 247 20.56 9.02 -6.84
C TRP A 247 19.84 7.67 -6.95
N ARG A 248 19.52 7.05 -5.81
CA ARG A 248 18.77 5.79 -5.75
C ARG A 248 17.36 5.96 -6.34
N LEU A 249 16.64 7.01 -5.97
CA LEU A 249 15.33 7.35 -6.51
C LEU A 249 15.36 7.53 -8.04
N MET A 250 16.28 8.37 -8.56
CA MET A 250 16.40 8.61 -10.01
C MET A 250 16.76 7.36 -10.80
N ASN A 251 17.48 6.41 -10.19
CA ASN A 251 17.72 5.11 -10.82
C ASN A 251 16.46 4.25 -10.91
N HIS A 252 15.56 4.31 -9.93
CA HIS A 252 14.25 3.67 -10.05
C HIS A 252 13.44 4.30 -11.20
N ILE A 253 13.44 5.63 -11.31
CA ILE A 253 12.74 6.33 -12.40
C ILE A 253 13.33 5.96 -13.76
N ARG A 254 14.66 5.85 -13.86
CA ARG A 254 15.36 5.39 -15.06
C ARG A 254 14.98 3.96 -15.46
N ALA A 255 14.81 3.07 -14.48
CA ALA A 255 14.47 1.66 -14.73
C ALA A 255 13.03 1.49 -15.22
N ALA A 256 12.16 2.48 -14.95
CA ALA A 256 10.72 2.44 -15.17
C ALA A 256 9.98 1.32 -14.41
N PRO A 257 8.65 1.41 -14.23
CA PRO A 257 7.89 0.35 -13.59
C PRO A 257 7.90 -0.94 -14.42
N TYR A 258 8.14 -2.08 -13.75
CA TYR A 258 8.27 -3.40 -14.40
C TYR A 258 6.99 -4.25 -14.40
N VAL A 259 5.90 -3.75 -13.80
CA VAL A 259 4.55 -4.29 -14.05
C VAL A 259 3.78 -3.22 -14.80
N ASP A 260 3.31 -3.58 -15.99
CA ASP A 260 2.50 -2.69 -16.82
C ASP A 260 1.27 -2.19 -16.05
N ARG A 261 0.74 -1.04 -16.47
CA ARG A 261 -0.58 -0.60 -16.01
C ARG A 261 -1.65 -1.60 -16.46
N PHE A 262 -2.62 -1.83 -15.60
CA PHE A 262 -3.79 -2.65 -15.87
C PHE A 262 -4.99 -2.14 -15.07
N HIS A 263 -6.18 -2.53 -15.49
CA HIS A 263 -7.42 -2.23 -14.80
C HIS A 263 -8.08 -3.49 -14.27
N THR A 264 -8.64 -3.40 -13.06
CA THR A 264 -9.48 -4.46 -12.51
C THR A 264 -10.85 -4.41 -13.17
N PRO A 265 -11.40 -5.56 -13.62
CA PRO A 265 -12.77 -5.62 -14.11
C PRO A 265 -13.76 -5.07 -13.10
N ASN A 266 -14.78 -4.35 -13.56
CA ASN A 266 -15.77 -3.70 -12.68
C ASN A 266 -16.45 -4.68 -11.71
N SER A 267 -16.68 -5.93 -12.13
CA SER A 267 -17.28 -6.98 -11.29
C SER A 267 -16.46 -7.33 -10.04
N LEU A 268 -15.18 -6.95 -9.99
CA LEU A 268 -14.29 -7.12 -8.84
C LEU A 268 -14.08 -5.82 -8.04
N LYS A 269 -14.87 -4.77 -8.36
CA LYS A 269 -14.91 -3.49 -7.63
C LYS A 269 -16.25 -3.26 -6.91
N GLU A 270 -17.15 -4.22 -6.95
CA GLU A 270 -18.50 -4.13 -6.38
C GLU A 270 -18.47 -4.47 -4.89
N GLN A 271 -18.77 -5.73 -4.53
CA GLN A 271 -18.84 -6.21 -3.16
C GLN A 271 -18.36 -7.67 -3.09
N SER A 272 -17.61 -7.98 -2.04
CA SER A 272 -17.25 -9.35 -1.66
C SER A 272 -18.49 -10.14 -1.23
N SER A 273 -18.43 -11.46 -1.33
CA SER A 273 -19.52 -12.36 -0.91
C SER A 273 -19.86 -12.30 0.58
N ILE A 274 -18.95 -11.76 1.40
CA ILE A 274 -19.18 -11.58 2.84
C ILE A 274 -19.64 -10.16 3.20
N GLU A 275 -19.64 -9.24 2.22
CA GLU A 275 -20.17 -7.89 2.41
C GLU A 275 -21.69 -7.87 2.22
N TRP A 276 -22.36 -6.94 2.91
CA TRP A 276 -23.77 -6.65 2.72
C TRP A 276 -23.99 -5.25 2.18
N GLY A 277 -24.91 -5.11 1.21
CA GLY A 277 -25.30 -3.82 0.63
C GLY A 277 -25.99 -3.91 -0.74
N LEU A 278 -27.26 -4.33 -0.74
CA LEU A 278 -28.31 -3.61 -1.48
C LEU A 278 -29.28 -3.03 -0.46
#